data_AF-A0A3D3CTP2-F1
#
_entry.id   AF-A0A3D3CTP2-F1
#
_cell.length_a   1.000
_cell.length_b   1.000
_cell.length_c   1.000
_cell.angle_alpha   90.00
_cell.angle_beta   90.00
_cell.angle_gamma   90.00
#
_symmetry.space_group_name_H-M   'P 1'
#
loop_
_entity.id
_entity.type
_entity.pdbx_description
1 polymer ?
#
loop_
_entity_poly.entity_id
_entity_poly.type
_entity_poly.pdbx_seq_one_letter_code
_entity_poly.pdbx_strand_id
1 'polypeptide(L)' 'IDAAALNYFNKHAKNLNRMEAAMIAACLPNPKMYTIRPLSGHVAARYPWILNQMRHLQDDPDIIKLLQ' A
#
# COMPACT_ATOMS: atom_id res chain seq x y z
N ILE A 1 6.26 -8.21 -4.96
CA ILE A 1 5.01 -7.40 -4.81
C ILE A 1 3.97 -7.83 -5.83
N ASP A 2 4.36 -8.08 -7.09
CA ASP A 2 3.43 -8.45 -8.18
C ASP A 2 2.49 -9.63 -7.84
N ALA A 3 2.99 -10.66 -7.14
CA ALA A 3 2.17 -11.77 -6.68
C ALA A 3 1.03 -11.34 -5.72
N ALA A 4 1.26 -10.39 -4.80
CA ALA A 4 0.23 -9.90 -3.90
C ALA A 4 -0.81 -9.03 -4.63
N ALA A 5 -0.35 -8.23 -5.59
CA ALA A 5 -1.21 -7.41 -6.45
C ALA A 5 -2.17 -8.29 -7.26
N LEU A 6 -1.65 -9.36 -7.85
CA LEU A 6 -2.43 -10.36 -8.59
C LEU A 6 -3.38 -11.13 -7.65
N ASN A 7 -2.90 -11.62 -6.50
CA ASN A 7 -3.72 -12.42 -5.58
C ASN A 7 -4.89 -11.64 -4.97
N TYR A 8 -4.70 -10.37 -4.59
CA TYR A 8 -5.73 -9.61 -3.88
C TYR A 8 -6.59 -8.72 -4.79
N PHE A 9 -6.04 -8.23 -5.89
CA PHE A 9 -6.70 -7.24 -6.76
C PHE A 9 -6.78 -7.67 -8.23
N ASN A 10 -6.19 -8.81 -8.59
CA ASN A 10 -6.09 -9.29 -9.97
C ASN A 10 -5.53 -8.24 -10.94
N LYS A 11 -4.51 -7.51 -10.47
CA LYS A 11 -3.83 -6.42 -11.20
C LYS A 11 -2.33 -6.61 -11.09
N HIS A 12 -1.59 -6.16 -12.09
CA HIS A 12 -0.14 -5.97 -11.96
C HIS A 12 0.15 -4.84 -10.96
N ALA A 13 1.28 -4.94 -10.26
CA ALA A 13 1.73 -3.97 -9.26
C ALA A 13 1.81 -2.54 -9.83
N LYS A 14 2.17 -2.40 -11.10
CA LYS A 14 2.20 -1.12 -11.82
C LYS A 14 0.83 -0.45 -12.01
N ASN A 15 -0.25 -1.24 -11.96
CA ASN A 15 -1.63 -0.77 -12.18
C ASN A 15 -2.41 -0.62 -10.87
N LEU A 16 -1.77 -0.83 -9.72
CA LEU A 16 -2.40 -0.65 -8.43
C LEU A 16 -2.62 0.85 -8.17
N ASN A 17 -3.80 1.17 -7.63
CA ASN A 17 -4.00 2.51 -7.10
C ASN A 17 -3.29 2.66 -5.74
N ARG A 18 -3.14 3.91 -5.28
CA ARG A 18 -2.43 4.21 -4.01
C ARG A 18 -3.05 3.53 -2.80
N MET A 19 -4.36 3.38 -2.76
CA MET A 19 -5.06 2.70 -1.65
C MET A 19 -4.75 1.21 -1.64
N GLU A 20 -4.80 0.54 -2.80
CA GLU A 20 -4.49 -0.88 -2.95
C GLU A 20 -3.03 -1.15 -2.55
N ALA A 21 -2.11 -0.28 -2.99
CA ALA A 21 -0.71 -0.33 -2.58
C ALA A 21 -0.54 -0.15 -1.06
N ALA A 22 -1.25 0.82 -0.46
CA ALA A 22 -1.23 1.04 0.98
C ALA A 22 -1.80 -0.14 1.78
N MET A 23 -2.86 -0.80 1.29
CA MET A 23 -3.43 -1.99 1.91
C MET A 23 -2.46 -3.18 1.87
N ILE A 24 -1.75 -3.37 0.75
CA ILE A 24 -0.69 -4.39 0.65
C ILE A 24 0.44 -4.06 1.62
N ALA A 25 0.88 -2.80 1.68
CA ALA A 25 1.91 -2.36 2.63
C ALA A 25 1.50 -2.59 4.09
N ALA A 26 0.23 -2.34 4.42
CA ALA A 26 -0.33 -2.58 5.75
C ALA A 26 -0.41 -4.06 6.15
N CYS A 27 -0.43 -4.99 5.19
CA CYS A 27 -0.49 -6.43 5.48
C CYS A 27 0.89 -7.08 5.70
N LEU A 28 1.96 -6.48 5.18
CA LEU A 28 3.33 -7.02 5.22
C LEU A 28 3.87 -7.38 6.62
N PRO A 29 3.52 -6.69 7.73
CA PRO A 29 4.01 -7.07 9.05
C PRO A 29 3.61 -8.49 9.45
N ASN A 30 2.44 -8.97 9.02
CA ASN A 30 2.01 -10.35 9.21
C ASN A 30 0.86 -10.70 8.24
N PRO A 31 1.16 -11.07 6.98
CA PRO A 31 0.14 -11.23 5.94
C PRO A 31 -0.78 -12.44 6.15
N LYS A 32 -0.43 -13.39 7.02
CA LYS A 32 -1.29 -14.52 7.40
C LYS A 32 -2.41 -14.09 8.35
N MET A 33 -2.12 -13.16 9.25
CA MET A 33 -3.09 -12.63 10.23
C MET A 33 -3.82 -11.39 9.69
N TYR A 34 -3.12 -10.56 8.93
CA TYR A 34 -3.61 -9.28 8.42
C TYR A 34 -4.07 -9.43 6.98
N THR A 35 -5.26 -9.99 6.80
CA THR A 35 -5.83 -10.19 5.47
C THR A 35 -6.39 -8.89 4.90
N ILE A 36 -6.29 -8.74 3.58
CA ILE A 36 -6.94 -7.65 2.81
C ILE A 36 -8.36 -8.06 2.40
N ARG A 37 -8.59 -9.37 2.20
CA ARG A 37 -9.89 -9.98 1.89
C ARG A 37 -10.05 -11.28 2.71
N PRO A 38 -10.92 -11.32 3.73
CA PRO A 38 -11.67 -10.19 4.30
C PRO A 38 -10.73 -9.13 4.88
N LEU A 39 -11.17 -7.87 4.94
CA LEU A 39 -10.35 -6.78 5.48
C LEU A 39 -10.20 -6.95 6.99
N SER A 40 -8.97 -7.22 7.44
CA SER A 40 -8.66 -7.29 8.87
C SER A 40 -8.70 -5.90 9.52
N GLY A 41 -9.08 -5.83 10.80
CA GLY A 41 -9.12 -4.58 11.55
C GLY A 41 -7.76 -3.85 11.61
N HIS A 42 -6.66 -4.61 11.64
CA HIS A 42 -5.31 -4.04 11.59
C HIS A 42 -5.03 -3.31 10.28
N VAL A 43 -5.32 -3.96 9.14
CA VAL A 43 -5.14 -3.33 7.82
C VAL A 43 -6.04 -2.10 7.72
N ALA A 44 -7.32 -2.22 8.13
CA ALA A 44 -8.29 -1.13 8.12
C ALA A 44 -7.82 0.11 8.90
N ALA A 45 -7.19 -0.08 10.06
CA ALA A 45 -6.66 1.02 10.87
C ALA A 45 -5.32 1.57 10.32
N ARG A 46 -4.50 0.73 9.69
CA ARG A 46 -3.13 1.08 9.28
C ARG A 46 -3.06 1.73 7.90
N TYR A 47 -3.85 1.28 6.92
CA TYR A 47 -3.76 1.78 5.54
C TYR A 47 -3.99 3.30 5.40
N PRO A 48 -4.88 3.97 6.18
CA PRO A 48 -5.07 5.42 6.08
C PRO A 48 -3.83 6.20 6.52
N TRP A 49 -3.13 5.73 7.54
CA TRP A 49 -1.88 6.33 7.99
C TRP A 49 -0.79 6.21 6.91
N ILE A 50 -0.68 5.04 6.26
CA ILE A 50 0.27 4.83 5.16
C ILE A 50 -0.05 5.74 3.97
N LEU A 51 -1.33 5.91 3.61
CA LEU A 51 -1.75 6.84 2.56
C LEU A 51 -1.29 8.27 2.84
N ASN A 52 -1.40 8.71 4.10
CA ASN A 52 -0.93 10.04 4.47
C ASN A 52 0.60 10.17 4.35
N GLN A 53 1.36 9.13 4.74
CA GLN A 53 2.81 9.10 4.53
C GLN A 53 3.18 9.12 3.05
N MET A 54 2.47 8.35 2.21
CA MET A 54 2.66 8.39 0.75
C MET A 54 2.39 9.77 0.16
N ARG A 55 1.51 10.57 0.76
CA ARG A 55 1.27 11.95 0.35
C ARG A 55 2.42 12.86 0.76
N HIS A 56 2.89 12.76 2.00
CA HIS A 56 4.03 13.53 2.47
C HIS A 56 5.28 13.30 1.62
N LEU A 57 5.57 12.04 1.25
CA LEU A 57 6.70 11.71 0.38
C LEU A 57 6.57 12.24 -1.04
N GLN A 58 5.34 12.41 -1.54
CA GLN A 58 5.10 12.97 -2.86
C GLN A 58 5.34 14.48 -2.90
N ASP A 59 4.96 15.16 -1.83
CA ASP A 59 5.07 16.63 -1.71
C ASP A 59 6.45 17.05 -1.16
N ASP A 60 7.34 16.09 -0.85
CA ASP A 60 8.67 16.33 -0.30
C ASP A 60 9.62 16.88 -1.38
N PRO A 61 10.18 18.09 -1.19
CA PRO A 61 11.03 18.75 -2.19
C PRO A 61 12.33 18.00 -2.47
N ASP A 62 12.88 17.29 -1.47
CA ASP A 62 14.11 16.52 -1.65
C ASP A 62 13.84 15.26 -2.48
N ILE A 63 12.68 14.62 -2.29
CA ILE A 63 12.25 13.47 -3.11
C ILE A 63 11.96 13.90 -4.54
N ILE A 64 11.26 15.02 -4.74
CA ILE A 64 10.98 15.56 -6.08
C ILE A 64 12.28 15.81 -6.84
N LYS A 65 13.31 16.33 -6.17
CA LYS A 65 14.63 16.61 -6.77
C LYS A 65 15.37 15.34 -7.21
N LEU A 66 15.14 14.20 -6.56
CA LEU A 66 15.75 12.92 -6.92
C LEU A 66 15.06 12.21 -8.10
N LEU A 67 13.85 12.66 -8.49
CA LEU A 67 13.09 12.10 -9.60
C LEU A 67 13.29 12.85 -10.93
N GLN A 68 14.09 13.94 -10.92
CA GLN A 68 14.53 14.67 -12.11
C GLN A 68 15.80 14.05 -12.69
#